data_AF-A0A6N4PWU3-F1
#
_entry.id   AF-A0A6N4PWU3-F1
#
_cell.length_a   1.000
_cell.length_b   1.000
_cell.length_c   1.000
_cell.angle_alpha   90.00
_cell.angle_beta   90.00
_cell.angle_gamma   90.00
#
_symmetry.space_group_name_H-M   'P 1'
#
loop_
_entity.id
_entity.type
_entity.pdbx_description
1 polymer ?
#
loop_
_entity_poly.entity_id
_entity_poly.type
_entity_poly.pdbx_seq_one_letter_code
_entity_poly.pdbx_strand_id
1 'polypeptide(L)'
;MNREDEETLNNLIKGGLLGAGLTALLKRQADGEDMAVGAILGAAILASFKASERAKETKIPVLVQEGNSLYWKHSDGRKEFFKELPNNSKHLPTYFKLS
;
A
#
# COMPACT_ATOMS: atom_id res chain seq x y z
N MET A 1 -11.38 -25.49 3.00
CA MET A 1 -11.14 -24.04 2.79
C MET A 1 -12.04 -23.30 3.76
N ASN A 2 -11.52 -22.34 4.54
CA ASN A 2 -12.32 -21.65 5.56
C ASN A 2 -13.03 -20.42 4.97
N ARG A 3 -14.05 -19.89 5.64
CA ARG A 3 -14.84 -18.73 5.21
C ARG A 3 -13.98 -17.48 4.96
N GLU A 4 -12.93 -17.30 5.76
CA GLU A 4 -11.98 -16.18 5.61
C GLU A 4 -11.16 -16.28 4.32
N ASP A 5 -10.76 -17.49 3.91
CA ASP A 5 -10.03 -17.73 2.67
C ASP A 5 -10.92 -17.47 1.45
N GLU A 6 -12.19 -17.87 1.54
CA GLU A 6 -13.20 -17.64 0.50
C GLU A 6 -13.50 -16.15 0.32
N GLU A 7 -13.63 -15.40 1.42
CA GLU A 7 -13.81 -13.95 1.37
C GLU A 7 -12.57 -13.26 0.76
N THR A 8 -11.37 -13.70 1.16
CA THR A 8 -10.10 -13.16 0.64
C THR A 8 -10.00 -13.38 -0.86
N LEU A 9 -10.29 -14.59 -1.33
CA LEU A 9 -10.29 -14.92 -2.76
C LEU A 9 -11.34 -14.11 -3.53
N ASN A 10 -12.55 -13.96 -2.98
CA ASN A 10 -13.61 -13.17 -3.61
C ASN A 10 -13.21 -11.68 -3.74
N ASN A 11 -12.58 -11.10 -2.72
CA ASN A 11 -12.11 -9.71 -2.76
C ASN A 11 -10.99 -9.54 -3.79
N LEU A 12 -10.09 -10.52 -3.92
CA LEU A 12 -9.03 -10.53 -4.92
C LEU A 12 -9.61 -10.56 -6.35
N ILE A 13 -10.57 -11.45 -6.61
CA ILE A 13 -11.26 -11.56 -7.90
C ILE A 13 -11.98 -10.26 -8.24
N LYS A 14 -12.71 -9.67 -7.28
CA LYS A 14 -13.39 -8.38 -7.47
C LYS A 14 -12.40 -7.27 -7.83
N GLY A 15 -11.27 -7.19 -7.14
CA GLY A 15 -10.23 -6.20 -7.43
C GLY A 15 -9.62 -6.40 -8.81
N GLY A 16 -9.38 -7.66 -9.19
CA GLY A 16 -8.91 -8.03 -10.51
C GLY A 16 -9.87 -7.59 -11.62
N LEU A 17 -11.15 -7.91 -11.49
CA LEU A 17 -12.16 -7.52 -12.48
C LEU A 17 -12.32 -6.00 -12.57
N LEU A 18 -12.32 -5.28 -11.44
CA LEU A 18 -12.40 -3.82 -11.43
C LEU A 18 -11.18 -3.17 -12.09
N GLY A 19 -9.97 -3.66 -11.79
CA GLY A 19 -8.74 -3.14 -12.36
C GLY A 19 -8.61 -3.40 -13.87
N ALA A 20 -8.96 -4.61 -14.33
CA ALA A 20 -9.03 -4.94 -15.75
C ALA A 20 -10.09 -4.09 -16.47
N GLY A 21 -11.28 -3.97 -15.89
CA GLY A 21 -12.37 -3.17 -16.44
C GLY A 21 -12.01 -1.69 -16.56
N LEU A 22 -11.36 -1.11 -15.55
CA LEU A 22 -10.85 0.26 -15.61
C LEU A 22 -9.80 0.43 -16.71
N THR A 23 -8.93 -0.56 -16.89
CA THR A 23 -7.89 -0.53 -17.94
C THR A 23 -8.49 -0.61 -19.33
N ALA A 24 -9.50 -1.47 -19.53
CA ALA A 24 -10.24 -1.58 -20.78
C ALA A 24 -10.99 -0.28 -21.13
N LEU A 25 -11.48 0.48 -20.13
CA LEU A 25 -12.12 1.78 -20.34
C LEU A 25 -11.13 2.89 -20.67
N LEU A 26 -9.95 2.89 -20.04
CA LEU A 26 -8.96 3.95 -20.19
C LEU A 26 -8.10 3.80 -21.46
N LYS A 27 -7.87 2.56 -21.92
CA LYS A 27 -6.99 2.28 -23.06
C LYS A 27 -7.81 1.89 -24.30
N ARG A 28 -7.69 2.71 -25.34
CA ARG A 28 -8.45 2.61 -26.60
C ARG A 28 -8.24 1.29 -27.36
N GLN A 29 -7.09 0.65 -27.17
CA GLN A 29 -6.76 -0.71 -27.58
C GLN A 29 -6.01 -1.37 -26.41
N ALA A 30 -6.75 -1.77 -25.38
CA ALA A 30 -6.22 -2.63 -24.33
C ALA A 30 -6.05 -4.05 -24.88
N ASP A 31 -4.85 -4.60 -24.79
CA ASP A 31 -4.62 -6.01 -25.05
C ASP A 31 -4.76 -6.86 -23.77
N GLY A 32 -4.51 -8.16 -23.88
CA GLY A 32 -4.59 -9.08 -22.75
C GLY A 32 -3.56 -8.79 -21.66
N GLU A 33 -2.38 -8.25 -22.01
CA GLU A 33 -1.33 -7.92 -21.05
C GLU A 33 -1.71 -6.67 -20.25
N ASP A 34 -2.24 -5.65 -20.91
CA ASP A 34 -2.78 -4.46 -20.26
C ASP A 34 -3.89 -4.82 -19.26
N MET A 35 -4.83 -5.65 -19.68
CA MET A 35 -5.93 -6.09 -18.82
C MET A 35 -5.41 -6.90 -17.62
N ALA A 36 -4.37 -7.73 -17.81
CA ALA A 36 -3.75 -8.48 -16.73
C ALA A 36 -3.02 -7.56 -15.74
N VAL A 37 -2.27 -6.57 -16.22
CA VAL A 37 -1.62 -5.55 -15.38
C VAL A 37 -2.67 -4.76 -14.60
N GLY A 38 -3.74 -4.33 -15.27
CA GLY A 38 -4.89 -3.69 -14.66
C GLY A 38 -5.50 -4.54 -13.55
N ALA A 39 -5.73 -5.83 -13.82
CA ALA A 39 -6.27 -6.76 -12.84
C ALA A 39 -5.37 -6.89 -11.61
N ILE A 40 -4.07 -7.10 -11.81
CA ILE A 40 -3.10 -7.23 -10.71
C ILE A 40 -3.09 -5.96 -9.86
N LEU A 41 -3.08 -4.78 -10.50
CA LEU A 41 -3.12 -3.50 -9.80
C LEU A 41 -4.41 -3.32 -9.00
N GLY A 42 -5.58 -3.59 -9.60
CA GLY A 42 -6.87 -3.49 -8.92
C GLY A 42 -6.99 -4.46 -7.74
N ALA A 43 -6.51 -5.69 -7.92
CA ALA A 43 -6.44 -6.69 -6.86
C ALA A 43 -5.52 -6.25 -5.72
N ALA A 44 -4.32 -5.74 -6.03
CA ALA A 44 -3.36 -5.24 -5.05
C ALA A 44 -3.91 -4.03 -4.26
N ILE A 45 -4.59 -3.10 -4.93
CA ILE A 45 -5.21 -1.93 -4.29
C ILE A 45 -6.29 -2.38 -3.30
N LEU A 46 -7.23 -3.23 -3.72
CA LEU A 46 -8.29 -3.70 -2.83
C LEU A 46 -7.74 -4.52 -1.66
N ALA A 47 -6.77 -5.40 -1.91
CA ALA A 47 -6.12 -6.17 -0.86
C ALA A 47 -5.43 -5.24 0.16
N SER A 48 -4.70 -4.23 -0.31
CA SER A 48 -4.04 -3.23 0.55
C SER A 48 -5.04 -2.41 1.35
N PHE A 49 -6.17 -2.02 0.74
CA PHE A 49 -7.23 -1.29 1.42
C PHE A 49 -7.85 -2.13 2.54
N LYS A 50 -8.23 -3.37 2.27
CA LYS A 50 -8.77 -4.29 3.29
C LYS A 50 -7.77 -4.60 4.40
N ALA A 51 -6.49 -4.79 4.05
CA ALA A 51 -5.44 -4.98 5.04
C ALA A 51 -5.28 -3.74 5.94
N SER A 52 -5.35 -2.54 5.36
CA SER A 52 -5.32 -1.28 6.11
C SER A 52 -6.52 -1.12 7.05
N GLU A 53 -7.73 -1.47 6.60
CA GLU A 53 -8.93 -1.46 7.46
C GLU A 53 -8.77 -2.40 8.65
N ARG A 54 -8.37 -3.66 8.41
CA ARG A 54 -8.11 -4.62 9.48
C ARG A 54 -7.00 -4.14 10.42
N ALA A 55 -5.94 -3.53 9.90
CA ALA A 55 -4.86 -2.99 10.71
C ALA A 55 -5.34 -1.90 11.69
N LYS A 56 -6.30 -1.04 11.28
CA LYS A 56 -6.89 -0.02 12.16
C LYS A 56 -7.62 -0.62 13.37
N GLU A 57 -8.16 -1.83 13.24
CA GLU A 57 -8.87 -2.52 14.32
C GLU A 57 -7.93 -3.10 15.38
N THR A 58 -6.66 -3.36 15.02
CA THR A 58 -5.71 -4.06 15.90
C THR A 58 -5.22 -3.25 17.10
N LYS A 59 -5.58 -1.96 17.22
CA LYS A 59 -5.07 -1.01 18.22
C LYS A 59 -3.52 -0.93 18.29
N ILE A 60 -2.83 -1.48 17.29
CA ILE A 60 -1.38 -1.42 17.18
C ILE A 60 -1.00 0.02 16.77
N PRO A 61 -0.11 0.68 17.51
CA PRO A 61 0.35 2.02 17.15
C PRO A 61 1.08 1.99 15.80
N VAL A 62 0.82 3.00 14.96
CA VAL A 62 1.47 3.14 13.66
C VAL A 62 2.54 4.22 13.72
N LEU A 63 3.67 4.01 13.06
CA LEU A 63 4.73 5.02 12.99
C LEU A 63 4.37 6.07 11.94
N VAL A 64 4.30 7.33 12.34
CA VAL A 64 4.00 8.47 11.45
C VAL A 64 5.13 9.49 11.48
N GLN A 65 5.41 10.11 10.35
CA GLN A 65 6.40 11.18 10.23
C GLN A 65 5.71 12.54 10.23
N GLU A 66 6.18 13.46 11.07
CA GLU A 66 5.78 14.87 11.09
C GLU A 66 7.05 15.73 11.12
N GLY A 67 7.33 16.40 9.99
CA GLY A 67 8.62 17.06 9.77
C GLY A 67 9.78 16.05 9.82
N ASN A 68 10.77 16.33 10.66
CA ASN A 68 11.90 15.44 10.91
C ASN A 68 11.65 14.49 12.08
N SER A 69 10.47 14.48 12.70
CA SER A 69 10.19 13.63 13.86
C SER A 69 9.30 12.46 13.49
N LEU A 70 9.57 11.30 14.08
CA LEU A 70 8.75 10.11 14.04
C LEU A 70 7.99 9.96 15.35
N TYR A 71 6.72 9.60 15.24
CA TYR A 71 5.81 9.40 16.35
C TYR A 71 5.11 8.06 16.22
N TRP A 72 4.91 7.37 17.34
CA TRP A 72 3.90 6.32 17.45
C TRP A 72 2.54 6.98 17.58
N LYS A 73 1.70 6.85 16.56
CA LYS A 73 0.30 7.27 16.59
C LYS A 73 -0.56 6.09 17.04
N HIS A 74 -1.14 6.22 18.22
CA HIS A 74 -2.09 5.25 18.77
C HIS A 74 -3.47 5.39 18.11
N SER A 75 -4.30 4.36 18.27
CA SER A 75 -5.67 4.33 17.73
C SER A 75 -6.60 5.40 18.33
N ASP A 76 -6.29 5.92 19.52
CA ASP A 76 -7.01 7.02 20.18
C ASP A 76 -6.60 8.42 19.67
N GLY A 77 -5.64 8.48 18.73
CA GLY A 77 -5.11 9.72 18.18
C GLY A 77 -3.95 10.32 18.97
N ARG A 78 -3.60 9.77 20.15
CA ARG A 78 -2.39 10.18 20.89
C ARG A 78 -1.15 9.89 20.07
N LYS A 79 -0.18 10.78 20.14
CA LYS A 79 1.15 10.62 19.54
C LYS A 79 2.20 10.55 20.63
N GLU A 80 3.00 9.49 20.62
CA GLU A 80 4.17 9.33 21.45
C GLU A 80 5.42 9.56 20.60
N PHE A 81 6.31 10.43 21.04
CA PHE A 81 7.56 10.70 20.31
C PHE A 81 8.42 9.44 20.27
N PHE A 82 8.86 9.06 19.07
CA PHE A 82 9.73 7.91 18.87
C PHE A 82 11.18 8.32 18.66
N LYS A 83 11.46 9.12 17.62
CA LYS A 83 12.81 9.64 17.34
C LYS A 83 12.79 10.80 16.36
N GLU A 84 13.85 11.58 16.38
CA GLU A 84 14.15 12.50 15.29
C GLU A 84 14.92 11.76 14.19
N LEU A 85 14.50 11.92 12.94
CA LEU A 85 15.23 11.48 11.76
C LEU A 85 16.42 12.41 11.55
N PRO A 86 17.62 11.84 11.27
CA PRO A 86 18.76 12.67 10.98
C PRO A 86 18.46 13.54 9.76
N ASN A 87 18.70 14.84 9.89
CA ASN A 87 18.60 15.77 8.79
C ASN A 87 19.79 15.49 7.85
N ASN A 88 19.62 14.55 6.93
CA ASN A 88 20.67 14.14 6.00
C ASN A 88 20.86 15.24 4.95
N SER A 89 21.46 16.37 5.35
CA SER A 89 22.07 17.35 4.44
C SER A 89 23.43 16.89 3.93
N LYS A 90 23.89 15.69 4.33
CA LYS A 90 25.10 15.10 3.78
C LYS A 90 24.85 14.80 2.30
N HIS A 91 25.50 15.59 1.45
CA HIS A 91 25.64 15.37 0.01
C HIS A 91 25.64 13.87 -0.29
N LEU A 92 24.53 13.36 -0.81
CA LEU A 92 24.52 12.04 -1.42
C LEU A 92 25.57 12.11 -2.54
N PRO A 93 26.59 11.25 -2.52
CA PRO A 93 27.60 11.27 -3.56
C PRO A 93 26.90 11.02 -4.89
N THR A 94 27.15 11.89 -5.88
CA THR A 94 26.55 11.79 -7.22
C THR A 94 26.91 10.47 -7.90
N TYR A 95 27.99 9.83 -7.46
CA TYR A 95 28.48 8.57 -7.99
C TYR A 95 28.80 7.61 -6.84
N PHE A 96 28.35 6.37 -6.96
CA PHE A 96 28.78 5.26 -6.12
C PHE A 96 29.80 4.43 -6.89
N LYS A 97 30.85 3.98 -6.21
CA LYS A 97 31.86 3.09 -6.81
C LYS A 97 31.43 1.65 -6.54
N LEU A 98 31.13 0.90 -7.61
CA LEU A 98 30.99 -0.56 -7.53
C LEU A 98 32.41 -1.14 -7.54
N SER A 99 32.82 -1.69 -6.40
CA SER A 99 34.01 -2.56 -6.30
C SER A 99 33.61 -4.01 -6.47
#